data_AF-A0A151RJI4-F1
#
_entry.id   AF-A0A151RJI4-F1
#
_cell.length_a   1.000
_cell.length_b   1.000
_cell.length_c   1.000
_cell.angle_alpha   90.00
_cell.angle_beta   90.00
_cell.angle_gamma   90.00
#
_symmetry.space_group_name_H-M   'P 1'
#
loop_
_entity.id
_entity.type
_entity.pdbx_description
1 polymer ?
#
loop_
_entity_poly.entity_id
_entity_poly.type
_entity_poly.pdbx_seq_one_letter_code
_entity_poly.pdbx_strand_id
1 'polypeptide(L)'
;MESNKIVAEYITHVQTMVNTMKGLGENLVELQVIEKVLHTLPTKFDHIVVAIEETKNLENLSLEELQGSSESHEYRLIERGEE
;
A
#
# COMPACT_ATOMS: atom_id res chain seq x y z
N MET A 1 -0.44 19.51 4.85
CA MET A 1 -1.64 18.72 4.48
C MET A 1 -1.54 18.12 3.08
N GLU A 2 -0.61 18.54 2.21
CA GLU A 2 -0.48 18.00 0.85
C GLU A 2 0.43 16.78 0.71
N SER A 3 1.36 16.52 1.63
CA SER A 3 2.28 15.37 1.49
C SER A 3 1.68 14.01 1.88
N ASN A 4 0.64 14.01 2.73
CA ASN A 4 -0.08 12.78 3.14
C ASN A 4 -0.98 12.18 2.05
N LYS A 5 -0.89 12.72 0.84
CA LYS A 5 -1.71 12.32 -0.31
C LYS A 5 -1.00 11.28 -1.18
N ILE A 6 0.32 11.13 -1.09
CA ILE A 6 1.07 10.38 -2.11
C ILE A 6 0.79 8.87 -2.01
N VAL A 7 0.90 8.28 -0.81
CA VAL A 7 0.69 6.83 -0.67
C VAL A 7 -0.79 6.45 -0.77
N ALA A 8 -1.67 7.27 -0.20
CA ALA A 8 -3.12 7.10 -0.26
C ALA A 8 -3.65 7.17 -1.70
N GLU A 9 -3.23 8.18 -2.47
CA GLU A 9 -3.60 8.35 -3.88
C GLU A 9 -3.06 7.19 -4.73
N TYR A 10 -1.82 6.76 -4.48
CA TYR A 10 -1.23 5.62 -5.17
C TYR A 10 -2.04 4.33 -4.93
N ILE A 11 -2.32 3.97 -3.68
CA ILE A 11 -3.08 2.74 -3.37
C ILE A 11 -4.53 2.84 -3.90
N THR A 12 -5.15 4.02 -3.82
CA THR A 12 -6.48 4.27 -4.40
C THR A 12 -6.48 4.08 -5.92
N HIS A 13 -5.41 4.51 -6.60
CA HIS A 13 -5.25 4.30 -8.04
C HIS A 13 -5.13 2.81 -8.38
N VAL A 14 -4.32 2.06 -7.63
CA VAL A 14 -4.20 0.60 -7.77
C VAL A 14 -5.56 -0.08 -7.56
N GLN A 15 -6.30 0.29 -6.52
CA GLN A 15 -7.63 -0.24 -6.25
C GLN A 15 -8.59 0.01 -7.41
N THR A 16 -8.54 1.20 -8.02
CA THR A 16 -9.36 1.55 -9.18
C THR A 16 -9.01 0.69 -10.40
N MET A 17 -7.71 0.44 -10.64
CA MET A 17 -7.26 -0.46 -11.70
C MET A 17 -7.72 -1.90 -11.47
N VAL A 18 -7.54 -2.42 -10.24
CA VAL A 18 -7.97 -3.77 -9.85
C VAL A 18 -9.48 -3.93 -10.03
N ASN A 19 -10.27 -2.94 -9.61
CA ASN A 19 -11.72 -2.96 -9.79
C ASN A 19 -12.11 -2.96 -11.27
N THR A 20 -11.39 -2.22 -12.10
CA THR A 20 -11.60 -2.20 -13.56
C THR A 20 -11.31 -3.57 -14.17
N MET A 21 -10.16 -4.17 -13.84
CA MET A 21 -9.76 -5.50 -14.30
C MET A 21 -10.76 -6.59 -13.87
N LYS A 22 -11.19 -6.56 -12.61
CA LYS A 22 -12.25 -7.46 -12.11
C LYS A 22 -13.57 -7.28 -12.87
N GLY A 23 -13.95 -6.03 -13.18
CA GLY A 23 -15.13 -5.72 -14.00
C GLY A 23 -15.04 -6.24 -15.44
N LEU A 24 -13.83 -6.45 -15.97
CA LEU A 24 -13.56 -7.07 -17.27
C LEU A 24 -13.49 -8.61 -17.20
N GLY A 25 -13.68 -9.20 -16.03
CA GLY A 25 -13.67 -10.66 -15.82
C GLY A 25 -12.31 -11.23 -15.43
N GLU A 26 -11.31 -10.40 -15.14
CA GLU A 26 -10.04 -10.89 -14.60
C GLU A 26 -10.19 -11.33 -13.14
N ASN A 27 -9.62 -12.49 -12.82
CA ASN A 27 -9.56 -12.96 -11.44
C ASN A 27 -8.22 -12.58 -10.82
N LEU A 28 -8.21 -11.44 -10.11
CA LEU A 28 -7.05 -10.97 -9.36
C LEU A 28 -7.14 -11.43 -7.91
N VAL A 29 -6.15 -12.20 -7.48
CA VAL A 29 -6.00 -12.63 -6.08
C VAL A 29 -5.49 -11.45 -5.27
N GLU A 30 -6.12 -11.19 -4.12
CA GLU A 30 -5.78 -10.04 -3.27
C GLU A 30 -4.32 -10.07 -2.80
N LEU A 31 -3.80 -11.25 -2.44
CA LEU A 31 -2.38 -11.45 -2.15
C LEU A 31 -1.47 -10.89 -3.25
N GLN A 32 -1.77 -11.16 -4.52
CA GLN A 32 -0.95 -10.68 -5.65
C GLN A 32 -0.97 -9.16 -5.74
N VAL A 33 -2.10 -8.52 -5.43
CA VAL A 33 -2.23 -7.06 -5.41
C VAL A 33 -1.38 -6.48 -4.28
N ILE A 34 -1.45 -7.08 -3.09
CA ILE A 34 -0.69 -6.66 -1.91
C ILE A 34 0.81 -6.76 -2.14
N GLU A 35 1.29 -7.91 -2.63
CA GLU A 35 2.69 -8.11 -2.99
C GLU A 35 3.15 -7.09 -4.05
N LYS A 36 2.31 -6.81 -5.05
CA LYS A 36 2.61 -5.81 -6.08
C LYS A 36 2.78 -4.42 -5.47
N VAL A 37 1.84 -4.01 -4.61
CA VAL A 37 1.86 -2.70 -3.93
C VAL A 37 3.13 -2.57 -3.11
N LEU A 38 3.41 -3.53 -2.23
CA LEU A 38 4.62 -3.56 -1.38
C LEU A 38 5.90 -3.47 -2.22
N HIS A 39 5.98 -4.20 -3.33
CA HIS A 39 7.14 -4.21 -4.22
C HIS A 39 7.36 -2.90 -4.99
N THR A 40 6.28 -2.15 -5.28
CA THR A 40 6.36 -0.92 -6.09
C THR A 40 6.34 0.37 -5.27
N LEU A 41 6.20 0.27 -3.95
CA LEU A 41 6.34 1.44 -3.09
C LEU A 41 7.75 2.05 -3.21
N PRO A 42 7.88 3.39 -3.12
CA PRO A 42 9.20 4.03 -3.14
C PRO A 42 10.09 3.56 -1.98
N THR A 43 11.41 3.63 -2.16
CA THR A 43 12.40 3.14 -1.17
C THR A 43 12.29 3.80 0.22
N LYS A 44 11.67 5.00 0.32
CA LYS A 44 11.36 5.63 1.62
C LYS A 44 10.44 4.77 2.50
N PHE A 45 9.73 3.81 1.92
CA PHE A 45 8.85 2.86 2.62
C PHE A 45 9.51 1.51 2.91
N ASP A 46 10.78 1.27 2.52
CA ASP A 46 11.44 -0.04 2.70
C ASP A 46 11.34 -0.54 4.15
N HIS A 47 11.48 0.37 5.13
CA HIS A 47 11.38 0.04 6.54
C HIS A 47 10.00 -0.50 6.95
N ILE A 48 8.91 0.07 6.43
CA ILE A 48 7.57 -0.42 6.73
C ILE A 48 7.24 -1.66 5.91
N VAL A 49 7.74 -1.79 4.67
CA VAL A 49 7.58 -2.99 3.86
C VAL A 49 8.17 -4.20 4.59
N VAL A 50 9.42 -4.11 5.03
CA VAL A 50 10.08 -5.17 5.81
C VAL A 50 9.28 -5.50 7.07
N ALA A 51 8.84 -4.48 7.82
CA ALA A 51 8.05 -4.70 9.03
C ALA A 51 6.72 -5.42 8.75
N ILE A 52 6.03 -5.10 7.65
CA ILE A 52 4.78 -5.76 7.26
C ILE A 52 5.05 -7.21 6.86
N GLU A 53 6.06 -7.45 6.03
CA GLU A 53 6.44 -8.79 5.57
C GLU A 53 6.87 -9.71 6.72
N GLU A 54 7.55 -9.17 7.74
CA GLU A 54 7.99 -9.96 8.89
C GLU A 54 6.89 -10.19 9.94
N THR A 55 5.94 -9.27 10.09
CA THR A 55 4.98 -9.31 11.22
C THR A 55 3.57 -9.73 10.85
N LYS A 56 3.17 -9.63 9.57
CA LYS A 56 1.81 -9.93 9.12
C LYS A 56 1.79 -11.14 8.19
N ASN A 57 0.67 -11.86 8.19
CA ASN A 57 0.39 -12.83 7.14
C ASN A 57 -0.24 -12.12 5.95
N LEU A 58 0.48 -12.03 4.83
CA LEU A 58 0.02 -11.35 3.62
C LEU A 58 -1.22 -12.00 2.99
N GLU A 59 -1.46 -13.30 3.20
CA GLU A 59 -2.66 -13.98 2.69
C GLU A 59 -3.95 -13.51 3.33
N ASN A 60 -3.86 -12.98 4.56
CA ASN A 60 -5.00 -12.52 5.35
C ASN A 60 -5.05 -10.99 5.49
N LEU A 61 -4.05 -10.29 4.96
CA LEU A 61 -3.97 -8.83 4.99
C LEU A 61 -4.96 -8.27 3.97
N SER A 62 -5.73 -7.25 4.32
CA SER A 62 -6.55 -6.53 3.34
C SER A 62 -5.80 -5.33 2.76
N LEU A 63 -6.21 -4.88 1.56
CA LEU A 63 -5.63 -3.67 0.97
C LEU A 63 -5.90 -2.42 1.83
N GLU A 64 -7.03 -2.37 2.52
CA GLU A 64 -7.42 -1.26 3.41
C GLU A 64 -6.50 -1.19 4.65
N GLU A 65 -6.17 -2.34 5.23
CA GLU A 65 -5.21 -2.42 6.34
C GLU A 65 -3.79 -2.03 5.91
N LEU A 66 -3.39 -2.42 4.70
CA LEU A 66 -2.12 -2.02 4.10
C LEU A 66 -2.07 -0.50 3.89
N GLN A 67 -3.14 0.08 3.34
CA GLN A 67 -3.25 1.52 3.14
C GLN A 67 -3.14 2.29 4.46
N GLY A 68 -3.92 1.93 5.48
CA GLY A 68 -3.89 2.61 6.77
C GLY A 68 -2.52 2.51 7.47
N SER A 69 -1.84 1.36 7.34
CA SER A 69 -0.49 1.17 7.88
C SER A 69 0.52 2.09 7.17
N SER A 70 0.43 2.18 5.85
CA SER A 70 1.33 2.97 5.00
C SER A 70 1.13 4.48 5.19
N GLU A 71 -0.12 4.95 5.23
CA GLU A 71 -0.47 6.35 5.51
C GLU A 71 0.02 6.78 6.90
N SER A 72 -0.17 5.92 7.91
CA SER A 72 0.31 6.21 9.26
C SER A 72 1.84 6.34 9.33
N HIS A 73 2.56 5.59 8.49
CA HIS A 73 4.02 5.67 8.41
C HIS A 73 4.47 6.93 7.66
N GLU A 74 3.86 7.23 6.51
CA GLU A 74 4.11 8.47 5.77
C GLU A 74 3.88 9.71 6.66
N TYR A 75 2.78 9.74 7.42
CA TYR A 75 2.51 10.82 8.37
C TYR A 75 3.62 11.03 9.39
N ARG A 76 4.18 9.94 9.95
CA ARG A 76 5.30 10.01 10.91
C ARG A 76 6.60 10.48 10.28
N LEU A 77 6.88 10.08 9.04
CA LEU A 77 8.07 10.57 8.30
C LEU A 77 7.96 12.08 8.08
N ILE A 78 6.78 12.56 7.67
CA ILE A 78 6.50 13.98 7.47
C ILE A 78 6.67 14.76 8.79
N GLU A 79 6.08 14.29 9.90
CA GLU A 79 6.21 14.95 11.20
C GLU A 79 7.66 15.06 11.68
N ARG A 80 8.52 14.12 11.28
CA ARG A 80 9.94 14.08 11.65
C ARG A 80 10.85 14.85 10.69
N GLY A 81 10.33 15.33 9.56
CA GLY A 81 11.12 15.98 8.52
C GLY A 81 12.03 15.01 7.77
N GLU A 82 11.63 13.73 7.69
CA GLU A 82 12.36 12.63 7.03
C GLU A 82 11.79 12.33 5.62
N GLU A 83 10.97 13.24 5.07
CA GLU A 83 10.35 13.13 3.73
C GLU A 83 11.28 13.55 2.58
#